data_AF-X1S7Q4-F1
#
_entry.id   AF-X1S7Q4-F1
#
_cell.length_a   1.000
_cell.length_b   1.000
_cell.length_c   1.000
_cell.angle_alpha   90.00
_cell.angle_beta   90.00
_cell.angle_gamma   90.00
#
_symmetry.space_group_name_H-M   'P 1'
#
loop_
_entity.id
_entity.type
_entity.pdbx_description
1 polymer ?
#
loop_
_entity_poly.entity_id
_entity_poly.type
_entity_poly.pdbx_seq_one_letter_code
_entity_poly.pdbx_strand_id
1 'polypeptide(L)'
;MAYDNIPQTIGILRDVFEFISIGNLPIQMEWTIDDISEVLAVTDVKKILLQYFYEGKGKDPIFHFYETFLTEYDPQTRARRGVYYTAEPVVSHIVRSLNFILKEHFYKFDGFADKSVTVLDPAAGTLTFLAEAAKIAIEEFVSKYGEGARESFIKEQILQNFYAFELMMAPYAIGHLKMSFLLEELGYKLKEDERFKFY
;
A
#
# COMPACT_ATOMS: atom_id res chain seq x y z
N MET A 1 19.32 -5.89 15.03
CA MET A 1 19.89 -4.77 14.24
C MET A 1 18.75 -4.03 13.54
N ALA A 2 18.94 -2.80 13.06
CA ALA A 2 17.88 -2.06 12.35
C ALA A 2 17.33 -2.83 11.13
N TYR A 3 18.20 -3.61 10.47
CA TYR A 3 17.88 -4.55 9.38
C TYR A 3 16.76 -5.55 9.73
N ASP A 4 16.67 -5.99 10.98
CA ASP A 4 15.66 -6.98 11.41
C ASP A 4 14.24 -6.38 11.47
N ASN A 5 14.12 -5.05 11.44
CA ASN A 5 12.82 -4.37 11.42
C ASN A 5 12.28 -4.18 10.00
N ILE A 6 13.02 -4.58 8.95
CA ILE A 6 12.56 -4.48 7.57
C ILE A 6 11.81 -5.76 7.22
N PRO A 7 10.55 -5.67 6.74
CA PRO A 7 9.77 -6.83 6.36
C PRO A 7 10.56 -7.76 5.44
N GLN A 8 10.70 -9.03 5.84
CA GLN A 8 11.46 -10.04 5.07
C GLN A 8 10.93 -10.21 3.64
N THR A 9 9.66 -9.90 3.48
CA THR A 9 8.90 -10.05 2.25
C THR A 9 9.10 -8.95 1.22
N ILE A 10 9.76 -7.84 1.57
CA ILE A 10 10.03 -6.72 0.64
C ILE A 10 11.54 -6.70 0.32
N GLY A 11 11.96 -7.62 -0.55
CA GLY A 11 13.37 -7.84 -0.89
C GLY A 11 14.12 -6.56 -1.30
N ILE A 12 13.51 -5.72 -2.15
CA ILE A 12 14.17 -4.49 -2.62
C ILE A 12 14.52 -3.51 -1.49
N LEU A 13 13.70 -3.43 -0.43
CA LEU A 13 14.01 -2.56 0.71
C LEU A 13 15.15 -3.12 1.55
N ARG A 14 15.25 -4.45 1.66
CA ARG A 14 16.35 -5.12 2.35
C ARG A 14 17.65 -4.93 1.58
N ASP A 15 17.63 -5.09 0.26
CA ASP A 15 18.80 -4.90 -0.60
C ASP A 15 19.31 -3.46 -0.52
N VAL A 16 18.41 -2.47 -0.58
CA VAL A 16 18.76 -1.05 -0.43
C VAL A 16 19.34 -0.76 0.96
N PHE A 17 18.73 -1.29 2.02
CA PHE A 17 19.20 -1.05 3.37
C PHE A 17 20.54 -1.73 3.66
N GLU A 18 20.74 -2.93 3.13
CA GLU A 18 22.01 -3.65 3.23
C GLU A 18 23.12 -2.90 2.50
N PHE A 19 22.84 -2.39 1.29
CA PHE A 19 23.75 -1.54 0.54
C PHE A 19 24.15 -0.28 1.33
N ILE A 20 23.18 0.38 1.96
CA ILE A 20 23.42 1.58 2.76
C ILE A 20 24.18 1.27 4.06
N SER A 21 23.88 0.15 4.71
CA SER A 21 24.42 -0.15 6.05
C SER A 21 25.79 -0.81 6.04
N ILE A 22 26.10 -1.60 5.00
CA ILE A 22 27.30 -2.45 4.93
C ILE A 22 28.25 -2.00 3.81
N GLY A 23 27.74 -1.24 2.83
CA GLY A 23 28.52 -0.79 1.68
C GLY A 23 29.55 0.30 2.02
N ASN A 24 30.62 0.37 1.22
CA ASN A 24 31.48 1.56 1.16
C ASN A 24 30.74 2.65 0.37
N LEU A 25 30.01 3.50 1.08
CA LEU A 25 29.29 4.62 0.48
C LEU A 25 30.24 5.76 0.09
N PRO A 26 29.96 6.51 -0.99
CA PRO A 26 30.59 7.81 -1.22
C PRO A 26 30.28 8.76 -0.06
N ILE A 27 31.23 9.59 0.35
CA ILE A 27 31.09 10.48 1.52
C ILE A 27 29.90 11.45 1.40
N GLN A 28 29.54 11.84 0.19
CA GLN A 28 28.37 12.71 -0.06
C GLN A 28 27.06 11.99 0.28
N MET A 29 27.00 10.67 0.05
CA MET A 29 25.84 9.85 0.35
C MET A 29 25.72 9.61 1.85
N GLU A 30 26.85 9.41 2.55
CA GLU A 30 26.91 9.28 4.01
C GLU A 30 26.27 10.50 4.69
N TRP A 31 26.70 11.71 4.35
CA TRP A 31 26.12 12.94 4.93
C TRP A 31 24.62 13.08 4.65
N THR A 32 24.19 12.71 3.43
CA THR A 32 22.76 12.78 3.08
C THR A 32 21.93 11.78 3.91
N ILE A 33 22.47 10.58 4.15
CA ILE A 33 21.78 9.56 4.96
C ILE A 33 21.73 9.96 6.43
N ASP A 34 22.82 10.54 6.95
CA ASP A 34 22.88 11.03 8.33
C ASP A 34 21.86 12.15 8.55
N ASP A 35 21.80 13.14 7.65
CA ASP A 35 20.83 14.23 7.70
C ASP A 35 19.38 13.71 7.69
N ILE A 36 19.06 12.76 6.79
CA ILE A 36 17.74 12.14 6.73
C ILE A 36 17.43 11.39 8.04
N SER A 37 18.42 10.66 8.58
CA SER A 37 18.25 9.88 9.80
C SER A 37 18.04 10.78 11.02
N GLU A 38 18.73 11.91 11.12
CA GLU A 38 18.57 12.88 12.20
C GLU A 38 17.16 13.50 12.16
N VAL A 39 16.69 13.92 10.98
CA VAL A 39 15.33 14.44 10.80
C VAL A 39 14.29 13.39 11.21
N LEU A 40 14.45 12.15 10.75
CA LEU A 40 13.52 11.07 11.08
C LEU A 40 13.53 10.70 12.57
N ALA A 41 14.70 10.76 13.24
CA ALA A 41 14.84 10.43 14.65
C ALA A 41 14.07 11.38 15.59
N VAL A 42 13.92 12.65 15.18
CA VAL A 42 13.15 13.65 15.95
C VAL A 42 11.70 13.79 15.47
N THR A 43 11.32 13.10 14.40
CA THR A 43 9.99 13.19 13.79
C THR A 43 9.06 12.09 14.32
N ASP A 44 7.96 12.48 14.95
CA ASP A 44 6.88 11.55 15.31
C ASP A 44 6.00 11.24 14.10
N VAL A 45 6.46 10.31 13.27
CA VAL A 45 5.77 9.88 12.04
C VAL A 45 4.36 9.37 12.34
N LYS A 46 4.17 8.64 13.45
CA LYS A 46 2.86 8.11 13.84
C LYS A 46 1.88 9.24 14.14
N LYS A 47 2.32 10.23 14.91
CA LYS A 47 1.50 11.41 15.22
C LYS A 47 1.17 12.21 13.97
N ILE A 48 2.11 12.39 13.03
CA ILE A 48 1.85 13.06 11.76
C ILE A 48 0.77 12.34 10.97
N LEU A 49 0.88 11.02 10.82
CA LEU A 49 -0.11 10.19 10.12
C LEU A 49 -1.49 10.24 10.81
N LEU A 50 -1.52 10.09 12.13
CA LEU A 50 -2.75 10.18 12.93
C LEU A 50 -3.40 11.56 12.83
N GLN A 51 -2.63 12.64 12.98
CA GLN A 51 -3.14 14.00 12.90
C GLN A 51 -3.72 14.31 11.51
N TYR A 52 -3.06 13.88 10.44
CA TYR A 52 -3.60 14.01 9.08
C TYR A 52 -4.94 13.28 8.91
N PHE A 53 -5.03 12.06 9.47
CA PHE A 53 -6.24 11.26 9.44
C PHE A 53 -7.41 11.95 10.16
N TYR A 54 -7.18 12.50 11.37
CA TYR A 54 -8.21 13.18 12.15
C TYR A 54 -8.56 14.59 11.63
N GLU A 55 -7.62 15.31 11.01
CA GLU A 55 -7.83 16.67 10.48
C GLU A 55 -8.58 16.69 9.13
N GLY A 56 -8.83 15.52 8.51
CA GLY A 56 -9.64 15.43 7.29
C GLY A 56 -9.02 16.09 6.06
N LYS A 57 -7.70 16.37 6.06
CA LYS A 57 -6.97 16.94 4.91
C LYS A 57 -6.79 15.97 3.74
N GLY A 58 -7.25 14.74 3.90
CA GLY A 58 -7.30 13.69 2.89
C GLY A 58 -7.32 12.32 3.56
N LYS A 59 -7.99 11.34 2.95
CA LYS A 59 -8.07 9.98 3.50
C LYS A 59 -6.78 9.16 3.32
N ASP A 60 -5.78 9.71 2.62
CA ASP A 60 -4.51 9.03 2.34
C ASP A 60 -3.33 9.99 2.57
N PRO A 61 -2.78 10.07 3.80
CA PRO A 61 -1.63 10.93 4.09
C PRO A 61 -0.38 10.53 3.30
N ILE A 62 -0.19 9.23 3.05
CA ILE A 62 0.96 8.71 2.31
C ILE A 62 0.95 9.25 0.88
N PHE A 63 -0.23 9.27 0.25
CA PHE A 63 -0.44 9.90 -1.04
C PHE A 63 -0.05 11.39 -1.03
N HIS A 64 -0.53 12.17 -0.06
CA HIS A 64 -0.23 13.60 0.00
C HIS A 64 1.27 13.89 0.11
N PHE A 65 1.97 13.14 0.96
CA PHE A 65 3.43 13.25 1.07
C PHE A 65 4.12 12.84 -0.24
N TYR A 66 3.69 11.74 -0.85
CA TYR A 66 4.30 11.23 -2.08
C TYR A 66 4.09 12.16 -3.28
N GLU A 67 2.90 12.73 -3.46
CA GLU A 67 2.65 13.70 -4.54
C GLU A 67 3.44 14.98 -4.35
N THR A 68 3.52 15.48 -3.12
CA THR A 68 4.31 16.66 -2.81
C THR A 68 5.77 16.37 -3.15
N PHE A 69 6.29 15.21 -2.72
CA PHE A 69 7.65 14.77 -3.05
C PHE A 69 7.90 14.67 -4.56
N LEU A 70 7.03 14.01 -5.32
CA LEU A 70 7.21 13.87 -6.78
C LEU A 70 7.14 15.21 -7.50
N THR A 71 6.36 16.15 -6.99
CA THR A 71 6.24 17.50 -7.56
C THR A 71 7.53 18.29 -7.37
N GLU A 72 8.18 18.17 -6.21
CA GLU A 72 9.44 18.88 -5.93
C GLU A 72 10.68 18.15 -6.46
N TYR A 73 10.67 16.82 -6.52
CA TYR A 73 11.84 16.02 -6.84
C TYR A 73 12.25 16.09 -8.32
N ASP A 74 11.35 15.74 -9.24
CA ASP A 74 11.62 15.79 -10.69
C ASP A 74 10.32 15.83 -11.52
N PRO A 75 9.79 17.04 -11.79
CA PRO A 75 8.57 17.23 -12.59
C PRO A 75 8.67 16.67 -14.02
N GLN A 76 9.87 16.68 -14.61
CA GLN A 76 10.07 16.23 -16.00
C GLN A 76 10.03 14.71 -16.08
N THR A 77 10.71 14.03 -15.15
CA THR A 77 10.66 12.57 -15.06
C THR A 77 9.27 12.09 -14.70
N ARG A 78 8.54 12.80 -13.83
CA ARG A 78 7.12 12.51 -13.53
C ARG A 78 6.26 12.50 -14.79
N ALA A 79 6.33 13.55 -15.60
CA ALA A 79 5.56 13.66 -16.83
C ALA A 79 5.94 12.57 -17.85
N ARG A 80 7.24 12.29 -18.00
CA ARG A 80 7.75 11.24 -18.92
C ARG A 80 7.35 9.84 -18.50
N ARG A 81 7.37 9.54 -17.20
CA ARG A 81 7.02 8.22 -16.66
C ARG A 81 5.52 8.03 -16.47
N GLY A 82 4.72 9.07 -16.71
CA GLY A 82 3.26 9.00 -16.61
C GLY A 82 2.76 8.66 -15.20
N VAL A 83 3.53 9.02 -14.16
CA VAL A 83 3.15 8.75 -12.77
C VAL A 83 2.08 9.76 -12.38
N TYR A 84 0.82 9.35 -12.56
CA TYR A 84 -0.36 10.13 -12.22
C TYR A 84 -1.18 9.37 -11.20
N TYR A 85 -1.54 10.09 -10.14
CA TYR A 85 -2.50 9.56 -9.19
C TYR A 85 -3.91 9.58 -9.76
N THR A 86 -4.62 8.46 -9.58
CA THR A 86 -6.05 8.39 -9.89
C THR A 86 -6.82 8.91 -8.68
N ALA A 87 -7.62 9.96 -8.88
CA ALA A 87 -8.39 10.58 -7.80
C ALA A 87 -9.28 9.56 -7.07
N GLU A 88 -9.33 9.63 -5.73
CA GLU A 88 -10.09 8.67 -4.89
C GLU A 88 -11.56 8.50 -5.32
N PRO A 89 -12.32 9.56 -5.68
CA PRO A 89 -13.70 9.39 -6.14
C PRO A 89 -13.80 8.54 -7.41
N VAL A 90 -12.81 8.62 -8.30
CA VAL A 90 -12.76 7.82 -9.53
C VAL A 90 -12.47 6.37 -9.21
N VAL A 91 -11.47 6.12 -8.35
CA VAL A 91 -11.16 4.76 -7.89
C VAL A 91 -12.36 4.12 -7.21
N SER A 92 -12.96 4.81 -6.24
CA SER A 92 -14.12 4.29 -5.50
C SER A 92 -15.30 4.02 -6.43
N HIS A 93 -15.57 4.90 -7.39
CA HIS A 93 -16.62 4.68 -8.38
C HIS A 93 -16.38 3.41 -9.21
N ILE A 94 -15.17 3.24 -9.75
CA ILE A 94 -14.81 2.07 -10.57
C ILE A 94 -14.91 0.79 -9.74
N VAL A 95 -14.29 0.75 -8.56
CA VAL A 95 -14.26 -0.45 -7.71
C VAL A 95 -15.67 -0.83 -7.25
N ARG A 96 -16.48 0.13 -6.80
CA ARG A 96 -17.88 -0.14 -6.41
C ARG A 96 -18.73 -0.63 -7.59
N SER A 97 -18.51 -0.07 -8.77
CA SER A 97 -19.19 -0.51 -10.00
C SER A 97 -18.81 -1.94 -10.36
N LEU A 98 -17.52 -2.31 -10.26
CA LEU A 98 -17.06 -3.68 -10.46
C LEU A 98 -17.66 -4.65 -9.41
N ASN A 99 -17.69 -4.24 -8.13
CA ASN A 99 -18.31 -5.04 -7.07
C ASN A 99 -19.81 -5.28 -7.33
N PHE A 100 -20.52 -4.27 -7.83
CA PHE A 100 -21.92 -4.39 -8.24
C PHE A 100 -22.07 -5.34 -9.43
N ILE A 101 -21.25 -5.20 -10.46
CA ILE A 101 -21.26 -6.07 -11.65
C ILE A 101 -21.01 -7.54 -11.27
N LEU A 102 -20.06 -7.80 -10.36
CA LEU A 102 -19.79 -9.15 -9.84
C LEU A 102 -21.05 -9.79 -9.23
N LYS A 103 -21.80 -9.01 -8.45
CA LYS A 103 -23.04 -9.48 -7.80
C LYS A 103 -24.17 -9.70 -8.81
N GLU A 104 -24.46 -8.71 -9.64
CA GLU A 104 -25.65 -8.72 -10.51
C GLU A 104 -25.49 -9.57 -11.77
N HIS A 105 -24.29 -9.58 -12.36
CA HIS A 105 -24.08 -10.20 -13.68
C HIS A 105 -23.29 -11.50 -13.61
N PHE A 106 -22.46 -11.69 -12.58
CA PHE A 106 -21.63 -12.89 -12.43
C PHE A 106 -22.08 -13.81 -11.28
N TYR A 107 -23.18 -13.47 -10.61
CA TYR A 107 -23.76 -14.23 -9.49
C TYR A 107 -22.76 -14.48 -8.35
N LYS A 108 -21.81 -13.56 -8.16
CA LYS A 108 -20.87 -13.54 -7.03
C LYS A 108 -21.48 -12.68 -5.95
N PHE A 109 -22.39 -13.23 -5.15
CA PHE A 109 -23.23 -12.47 -4.21
C PHE A 109 -22.43 -11.70 -3.15
N ASP A 110 -21.20 -12.13 -2.88
CA ASP A 110 -20.26 -11.46 -1.98
C ASP A 110 -19.32 -10.49 -2.71
N GLY A 111 -19.51 -10.30 -4.01
CA GLY A 111 -18.71 -9.41 -4.85
C GLY A 111 -17.22 -9.79 -4.77
N PHE A 112 -16.36 -8.83 -4.41
CA PHE A 112 -14.94 -9.09 -4.22
C PHE A 112 -14.60 -10.05 -3.06
N ALA A 113 -15.54 -10.29 -2.13
CA ALA A 113 -15.33 -11.25 -1.04
C ALA A 113 -15.68 -12.70 -1.42
N ASP A 114 -16.18 -12.93 -2.63
CA ASP A 114 -16.48 -14.28 -3.11
C ASP A 114 -15.19 -15.08 -3.33
N LYS A 115 -15.14 -16.31 -2.83
CA LYS A 115 -13.95 -17.19 -2.87
C LYS A 115 -13.45 -17.53 -4.27
N SER A 116 -14.31 -17.38 -5.28
CA SER A 116 -13.97 -17.65 -6.68
C SER A 116 -13.46 -16.42 -7.43
N VAL A 117 -13.42 -15.25 -6.79
CA VAL A 117 -12.95 -14.01 -7.40
C VAL A 117 -11.44 -13.84 -7.17
N THR A 118 -10.73 -13.55 -8.25
CA THR A 118 -9.33 -13.14 -8.24
C THR A 118 -9.25 -11.75 -8.85
N VAL A 119 -8.50 -10.85 -8.21
CA VAL A 119 -8.35 -9.46 -8.63
C VAL A 119 -6.91 -9.24 -9.09
N LEU A 120 -6.73 -8.60 -10.25
CA LEU A 120 -5.43 -8.28 -10.81
C LEU A 120 -5.41 -6.82 -11.27
N ASP A 121 -4.41 -6.06 -10.82
CA ASP A 121 -4.05 -4.76 -11.40
C ASP A 121 -2.65 -4.82 -12.00
N PRO A 122 -2.52 -4.80 -13.34
CA PRO A 122 -1.24 -4.94 -14.01
C PRO A 122 -0.37 -3.66 -13.98
N ALA A 123 -0.92 -2.52 -13.51
CA ALA A 123 -0.23 -1.24 -13.46
C ALA A 123 -0.66 -0.48 -12.20
N ALA A 124 -0.33 -1.06 -11.05
CA ALA A 124 -0.95 -0.71 -9.79
C ALA A 124 -0.50 0.65 -9.22
N GLY A 125 0.63 1.20 -9.68
CA GLY A 125 1.17 2.44 -9.15
C GLY A 125 1.38 2.32 -7.65
N THR A 126 0.68 3.14 -6.88
CA THR A 126 0.69 3.12 -5.41
C THR A 126 -0.35 2.16 -4.81
N LEU A 127 -0.85 1.19 -5.58
CA LEU A 127 -1.76 0.12 -5.18
C LEU A 127 -3.18 0.58 -4.80
N THR A 128 -3.61 1.75 -5.31
CA THR A 128 -4.84 2.41 -4.86
C THR A 128 -6.12 1.63 -5.21
N PHE A 129 -6.21 0.99 -6.39
CA PHE A 129 -7.37 0.18 -6.76
C PHE A 129 -7.53 -1.07 -5.89
N LEU A 130 -6.43 -1.79 -5.64
CA LEU A 130 -6.45 -3.02 -4.86
C LEU A 130 -6.70 -2.74 -3.38
N ALA A 131 -6.20 -1.62 -2.85
CA ALA A 131 -6.52 -1.15 -1.50
C ALA A 131 -8.03 -0.92 -1.33
N GLU A 132 -8.67 -0.19 -2.25
CA GLU A 132 -10.12 0.05 -2.19
C GLU A 132 -10.93 -1.24 -2.39
N ALA A 133 -10.49 -2.14 -3.30
CA ALA A 133 -11.15 -3.42 -3.52
C ALA A 133 -11.06 -4.34 -2.29
N ALA A 134 -9.88 -4.42 -1.66
CA ALA A 134 -9.68 -5.19 -0.44
C ALA A 134 -10.53 -4.65 0.70
N LYS A 135 -10.58 -3.32 0.86
CA LYS A 135 -11.45 -2.66 1.85
C LYS A 135 -12.92 -3.04 1.65
N ILE A 136 -13.45 -2.91 0.44
CA ILE A 136 -14.84 -3.27 0.11
C ILE A 136 -15.10 -4.76 0.38
N ALA A 137 -14.17 -5.64 0.02
CA ALA A 137 -14.30 -7.08 0.29
C ALA A 137 -14.35 -7.39 1.80
N ILE A 138 -13.46 -6.77 2.58
CA ILE A 138 -13.39 -6.97 4.03
C ILE A 138 -14.64 -6.42 4.72
N GLU A 139 -15.09 -5.21 4.35
CA GLU A 139 -16.33 -4.60 4.86
C GLU A 139 -17.56 -5.47 4.57
N GLU A 140 -17.70 -5.97 3.33
CA GLU A 140 -18.77 -6.87 2.92
C GLU A 140 -18.75 -8.17 3.75
N PHE A 141 -17.57 -8.79 3.87
CA PHE A 141 -17.41 -10.04 4.60
C PHE A 141 -17.79 -9.86 6.08
N VAL A 142 -17.26 -8.82 6.72
CA VAL A 142 -17.56 -8.51 8.13
C VAL A 142 -19.04 -8.22 8.33
N SER A 143 -19.67 -7.48 7.42
CA SER A 143 -21.10 -7.16 7.51
C SER A 143 -22.00 -8.41 7.42
N LYS A 144 -21.58 -9.45 6.69
CA LYS A 144 -22.39 -10.67 6.49
C LYS A 144 -22.06 -11.80 7.45
N TYR A 145 -20.78 -11.96 7.79
CA TYR A 145 -20.27 -13.13 8.52
C TYR A 145 -19.70 -12.79 9.90
N GLY A 146 -19.66 -11.50 10.26
CA GLY A 146 -19.17 -11.00 11.53
C GLY A 146 -17.65 -10.85 11.59
N GLU A 147 -17.17 -10.23 12.68
CA GLU A 147 -15.76 -9.87 12.83
C GLU A 147 -14.84 -11.06 13.17
N GLY A 148 -15.38 -12.11 13.79
CA GLY A 148 -14.58 -13.22 14.33
C GLY A 148 -13.77 -14.02 13.30
N ALA A 149 -14.18 -13.98 12.02
CA ALA A 149 -13.47 -14.63 10.92
C ALA A 149 -12.73 -13.64 10.01
N ARG A 150 -12.58 -12.37 10.41
CA ARG A 150 -11.94 -11.34 9.58
C ARG A 150 -10.48 -11.67 9.27
N GLU A 151 -9.71 -12.06 10.29
CA GLU A 151 -8.29 -12.36 10.10
C GLU A 151 -8.06 -13.53 9.15
N SER A 152 -8.83 -14.61 9.30
CA SER A 152 -8.73 -15.77 8.41
C SER A 152 -9.18 -15.41 7.00
N PHE A 153 -10.23 -14.60 6.84
CA PHE A 153 -10.66 -14.11 5.52
C PHE A 153 -9.57 -13.29 4.83
N ILE A 154 -8.95 -12.33 5.52
CA ILE A 154 -7.85 -11.53 4.96
C ILE A 154 -6.70 -12.43 4.53
N LYS A 155 -6.28 -13.35 5.40
CA LYS A 155 -5.16 -14.25 5.14
C LYS A 155 -5.41 -15.22 3.98
N GLU A 156 -6.57 -15.85 3.97
CA GLU A 156 -6.90 -16.96 3.07
C GLU A 156 -7.50 -16.50 1.74
N GLN A 157 -8.10 -15.31 1.69
CA GLN A 157 -8.74 -14.79 0.48
C GLN A 157 -7.99 -13.55 -0.05
N ILE A 158 -7.91 -12.47 0.73
CA ILE A 158 -7.32 -11.21 0.24
C ILE A 158 -5.85 -11.42 -0.15
N LEU A 159 -5.01 -11.91 0.77
CA LEU A 159 -3.59 -12.12 0.49
C LEU A 159 -3.34 -13.20 -0.58
N GLN A 160 -4.29 -14.11 -0.82
CA GLN A 160 -4.13 -15.19 -1.79
C GLN A 160 -4.63 -14.85 -3.19
N ASN A 161 -5.67 -14.02 -3.31
CA ASN A 161 -6.42 -13.82 -4.56
C ASN A 161 -6.29 -12.42 -5.15
N PHE A 162 -5.56 -11.51 -4.50
CA PHE A 162 -5.36 -10.15 -4.95
C PHE A 162 -3.92 -9.96 -5.42
N TYR A 163 -3.75 -9.58 -6.68
CA TYR A 163 -2.47 -9.49 -7.36
C TYR A 163 -2.28 -8.09 -7.96
N ALA A 164 -1.05 -7.60 -7.91
CA ALA A 164 -0.70 -6.32 -8.50
C ALA A 164 0.72 -6.35 -9.08
N PHE A 165 0.95 -5.57 -10.11
CA PHE A 165 2.27 -5.36 -10.71
C PHE A 165 2.60 -3.87 -10.81
N GLU A 166 3.84 -3.51 -10.54
CA GLU A 166 4.40 -2.17 -10.71
C GLU A 166 5.88 -2.23 -11.09
N LEU A 167 6.27 -1.45 -12.09
CA LEU A 167 7.64 -1.44 -12.60
C LEU A 167 8.56 -0.49 -11.82
N MET A 168 7.98 0.55 -11.21
CA MET A 168 8.73 1.57 -10.52
C MET A 168 8.91 1.25 -9.03
N MET A 169 10.17 1.27 -8.57
CA MET A 169 10.53 0.99 -7.18
C MET A 169 9.81 1.90 -6.16
N ALA A 170 9.65 3.19 -6.46
CA ALA A 170 9.03 4.14 -5.53
C ALA A 170 7.52 3.87 -5.32
N PRO A 171 6.66 3.85 -6.37
CA PRO A 171 5.27 3.42 -6.22
C PRO A 171 5.11 2.01 -5.63
N TYR A 172 6.01 1.08 -5.97
CA TYR A 172 6.04 -0.26 -5.39
C TYR A 172 6.21 -0.23 -3.86
N ALA A 173 7.22 0.50 -3.36
CA ALA A 173 7.46 0.63 -1.92
C ALA A 173 6.29 1.32 -1.21
N ILE A 174 5.75 2.38 -1.82
CA ILE A 174 4.59 3.12 -1.29
C ILE A 174 3.34 2.24 -1.25
N GLY A 175 3.09 1.41 -2.27
CA GLY A 175 1.92 0.51 -2.28
C GLY A 175 2.00 -0.56 -1.19
N HIS A 176 3.18 -1.14 -0.93
CA HIS A 176 3.37 -2.05 0.21
C HIS A 176 3.11 -1.37 1.56
N LEU A 177 3.62 -0.15 1.73
CA LEU A 177 3.39 0.64 2.93
C LEU A 177 1.89 0.93 3.12
N LYS A 178 1.22 1.43 2.08
CA LYS A 178 -0.21 1.73 2.07
C LYS A 178 -1.06 0.51 2.41
N MET A 179 -0.78 -0.64 1.80
CA MET A 179 -1.52 -1.86 2.09
C MET A 179 -1.29 -2.34 3.52
N SER A 180 -0.06 -2.25 4.03
CA SER A 180 0.25 -2.63 5.42
C SER A 180 -0.55 -1.79 6.42
N PHE A 181 -0.61 -0.47 6.21
CA PHE A 181 -1.43 0.41 7.05
C PHE A 181 -2.92 0.12 6.94
N LEU A 182 -3.45 -0.06 5.72
CA LEU A 182 -4.85 -0.40 5.50
C LEU A 182 -5.24 -1.68 6.26
N LEU A 183 -4.42 -2.73 6.15
CA LEU A 183 -4.69 -3.98 6.84
C LEU A 183 -4.64 -3.80 8.36
N GLU A 184 -3.67 -3.05 8.88
CA GLU A 184 -3.57 -2.75 10.31
C GLU A 184 -4.80 -1.98 10.83
N GLU A 185 -5.27 -0.98 10.08
CA GLU A 185 -6.52 -0.24 10.36
C GLU A 185 -7.76 -1.16 10.37
N LEU A 186 -7.77 -2.17 9.50
CA LEU A 186 -8.83 -3.18 9.45
C LEU A 186 -8.66 -4.28 10.52
N GLY A 187 -7.65 -4.16 11.38
CA GLY A 187 -7.38 -5.07 12.49
C GLY A 187 -6.54 -6.29 12.12
N TYR A 188 -5.79 -6.24 11.01
CA TYR A 188 -4.91 -7.31 10.55
C TYR A 188 -3.46 -6.85 10.43
N LYS A 189 -2.60 -7.39 11.29
CA LYS A 189 -1.16 -7.15 11.21
C LYS A 189 -0.49 -8.28 10.43
N LEU A 190 0.18 -7.93 9.33
CA LEU A 190 0.97 -8.87 8.55
C LEU A 190 2.06 -9.53 9.41
N LYS A 191 2.19 -10.85 9.28
CA LYS A 191 3.29 -11.63 9.87
C LYS A 191 4.55 -11.52 9.02
N GLU A 192 5.70 -11.90 9.58
CA GLU A 192 7.00 -11.77 8.90
C GLU A 192 7.08 -12.50 7.55
N ASP A 193 6.35 -13.61 7.42
CA ASP A 193 6.26 -14.44 6.21
C ASP A 193 5.11 -14.04 5.27
N GLU A 194 4.28 -13.08 5.69
CA GLU A 194 3.10 -12.65 4.94
C GLU A 194 3.37 -11.37 4.16
N ARG A 195 2.84 -11.31 2.94
CA ARG A 195 2.82 -10.10 2.12
C ARG A 195 1.63 -10.07 1.20
N PHE A 196 1.24 -8.86 0.84
CA PHE A 196 0.39 -8.67 -0.32
C PHE A 196 1.14 -9.09 -1.59
N LYS A 197 0.46 -9.73 -2.54
CA LYS A 197 1.04 -10.20 -3.81
C LYS A 197 1.18 -9.04 -4.80
N PHE A 198 1.99 -8.07 -4.40
CA PHE A 198 2.41 -6.93 -5.21
C PHE A 198 3.83 -7.18 -5.70
N TYR A 199 4.05 -7.07 -7.01
CA TYR A 199 5.28 -7.42 -7.71
C TYR A 199 5.85 -6.25 -8.51
#